data_AF-A0A661NLU5-F1
#
_entry.id   AF-A0A661NLU5-F1
#
_cell.length_a   1.000
_cell.length_b   1.000
_cell.length_c   1.000
_cell.angle_alpha   90.00
_cell.angle_beta   90.00
_cell.angle_gamma   90.00
#
_symmetry.space_group_name_H-M   'P 1'
#
loop_
_entity.id
_entity.type
_entity.pdbx_description
1 polymer ?
#
loop_
_entity_poly.entity_id
_entity_poly.type
_entity_poly.pdbx_seq_one_letter_code
_entity_poly.pdbx_strand_id
1 'polypeptide(L)'
;MTRFATLLSILVSLTASACAVSAGGAGAPGDAILVAEGKADDFLSSTAAEFVIRGRATVTLEESYRDADEDTRLARVTELVGYERVLISWFLTQYFIDKEHDADNPDYGGFGAMAKANTFAELDVRQEDDGDGQTYSFVVHQLIAGPVDLLQHLPTTINDDGQREFELIVGNPSNADKALLETNDEWYRKAPWDGWNPSAVADSLKKTLTFSIDPETESQDAWFDYAELFADDALTIDVHFGWDYHNDYHLVHSRALFRWLENQGFEAPVASYDELNRQSGAFTKTLDANGRTVSVEVRLFFGTPGTDTDPDTDAGGTVLEADMRESLRTRDVIVYSGHSGPFYGFALANWRETDEGDFDDSEMAGAEMPTERYQIVFAEGCDTYHIGEAFRGNPAKPDGRYLDIITTTAPSDASSPGAVQDIIKRLTETDGDGRHEPTTMMSLVNDLDSNIRWQRPMYGIHGIDDNPQVHPYAQTELMCTECQSDADCGGVGNRCYGTGTGRFCGVACTTDAGCGDGYRCADIASASSNTIYDQVCTPTGGGC
;
A
#
# COMPACT_ATOMS: atom_id res chain seq x y z
N MET A 1 57.98 -56.69 19.76
CA MET A 1 57.36 -55.70 20.68
C MET A 1 56.19 -55.09 19.91
N THR A 2 54.91 -55.29 20.17
CA THR A 2 54.17 -56.01 21.21
C THR A 2 52.84 -56.47 20.57
N ARG A 3 52.45 -57.71 20.89
CA ARG A 3 51.21 -58.48 20.59
C ARG A 3 49.90 -57.68 20.81
N PHE A 4 48.67 -57.99 20.35
CA PHE A 4 47.80 -59.19 20.29
C PHE A 4 46.57 -58.81 19.41
N ALA A 5 46.01 -59.62 18.50
CA ALA A 5 45.03 -60.72 18.69
C ALA A 5 43.71 -60.39 19.43
N THR A 6 42.56 -60.64 18.76
CA THR A 6 41.37 -61.43 19.19
C THR A 6 40.01 -60.76 18.91
N LEU A 7 39.15 -61.50 18.20
CA LEU A 7 37.71 -61.31 18.02
C LEU A 7 36.94 -61.35 19.36
N LEU A 8 35.76 -60.73 19.40
CA LEU A 8 34.45 -61.37 19.65
C LEU A 8 33.51 -60.48 20.51
N SER A 9 32.35 -60.25 19.91
CA SER A 9 31.02 -59.85 20.38
C SER A 9 30.71 -59.89 21.88
N ILE A 10 29.84 -58.99 22.36
CA ILE A 10 28.54 -59.30 22.98
C ILE A 10 27.77 -58.02 23.38
N LEU A 11 26.48 -58.03 23.05
CA LEU A 11 25.35 -57.23 23.55
C LEU A 11 25.35 -57.05 25.09
N VAL A 12 24.80 -55.93 25.58
CA VAL A 12 23.54 -55.87 26.36
C VAL A 12 23.37 -54.46 26.97
N SER A 13 22.13 -54.01 26.85
CA SER A 13 21.47 -52.75 27.20
C SER A 13 21.41 -52.38 28.69
N LEU A 14 20.81 -51.18 28.93
CA LEU A 14 20.08 -50.64 30.10
C LEU A 14 20.73 -49.36 30.70
N THR A 15 20.07 -48.22 30.99
CA THR A 15 18.71 -47.65 30.77
C THR A 15 18.65 -46.22 31.36
N ALA A 16 17.66 -45.43 30.92
CA ALA A 16 17.04 -44.20 31.51
C ALA A 16 17.79 -42.86 31.31
N SER A 17 17.19 -41.78 30.78
CA SER A 17 15.79 -41.25 30.84
C SER A 17 15.41 -40.55 29.50
N ALA A 18 14.27 -40.81 28.83
CA ALA A 18 12.93 -40.18 28.95
C ALA A 18 12.97 -38.62 28.84
N CYS A 19 12.25 -37.91 27.95
CA CYS A 19 10.94 -38.11 27.31
C CYS A 19 10.87 -37.59 25.86
N ALA A 20 9.95 -38.18 25.11
CA ALA A 20 9.52 -37.80 23.77
C ALA A 20 8.55 -36.61 23.77
N VAL A 21 8.53 -35.85 22.68
CA VAL A 21 7.32 -35.21 22.15
C VAL A 21 7.16 -35.64 20.69
N SER A 22 5.98 -36.19 20.41
CA SER A 22 5.48 -36.59 19.12
C SER A 22 4.74 -35.42 18.47
N ALA A 23 4.85 -35.31 17.15
CA ALA A 23 3.87 -34.74 16.20
C ALA A 23 2.99 -33.57 16.66
N GLY A 24 3.34 -32.37 16.19
CA GLY A 24 2.37 -31.40 15.68
C GLY A 24 2.59 -31.32 14.17
N GLY A 25 1.56 -31.64 13.38
CA GLY A 25 1.64 -31.62 11.93
C GLY A 25 1.94 -30.21 11.44
N ALA A 26 2.99 -30.07 10.64
CA ALA A 26 3.09 -28.94 9.74
C ALA A 26 1.91 -29.06 8.78
N GLY A 27 1.00 -28.09 8.83
CA GLY A 27 0.02 -27.89 7.77
C GLY A 27 0.76 -27.87 6.44
N ALA A 28 0.22 -28.57 5.45
CA ALA A 28 0.78 -28.55 4.11
C ALA A 28 0.84 -27.09 3.61
N PRO A 29 1.96 -26.62 3.02
CA PRO A 29 1.93 -25.42 2.21
C PRO A 29 1.27 -25.80 0.87
N GLY A 30 -0.05 -25.83 0.87
CA GLY A 30 -0.83 -25.68 -0.36
C GLY A 30 -0.95 -24.18 -0.61
N ASP A 31 -0.58 -23.76 -1.81
CA ASP A 31 -0.69 -22.39 -2.34
C ASP A 31 0.48 -21.46 -2.00
N ALA A 32 1.68 -21.88 -2.42
CA ALA A 32 2.74 -20.93 -2.80
C ALA A 32 2.74 -20.79 -4.33
N ILE A 33 2.27 -19.66 -4.83
CA ILE A 33 2.31 -19.30 -6.25
C ILE A 33 3.70 -18.74 -6.56
N LEU A 34 4.25 -19.11 -7.71
CA LEU A 34 5.45 -18.48 -8.26
C LEU A 34 5.08 -17.03 -8.66
N VAL A 35 5.46 -16.04 -7.86
CA VAL A 35 5.39 -14.63 -8.27
C VAL A 35 6.40 -14.44 -9.39
N ALA A 36 5.94 -14.02 -10.56
CA ALA A 36 6.81 -13.77 -11.70
C ALA A 36 7.82 -12.65 -11.35
N GLU A 37 9.06 -12.79 -11.83
CA GLU A 37 10.06 -11.72 -11.76
C GLU A 37 9.48 -10.46 -12.44
N GLY A 38 9.26 -9.39 -11.67
CA GLY A 38 8.56 -8.16 -12.10
C GLY A 38 7.25 -7.88 -11.37
N LYS A 39 6.53 -8.90 -10.90
CA LYS A 39 5.25 -8.72 -10.18
C LYS A 39 5.44 -8.45 -8.68
N ALA A 40 6.45 -7.64 -8.34
CA ALA A 40 6.81 -7.39 -6.94
C ALA A 40 5.76 -6.52 -6.22
N ASP A 41 4.96 -5.75 -6.96
CA ASP A 41 3.92 -4.88 -6.42
C ASP A 41 2.54 -5.24 -6.99
N ASP A 42 1.63 -5.53 -6.07
CA ASP A 42 0.26 -5.93 -6.34
C ASP A 42 -0.63 -4.66 -6.34
N PHE A 43 -0.54 -3.86 -7.41
CA PHE A 43 -1.21 -2.56 -7.53
C PHE A 43 -2.47 -2.59 -8.41
N LEU A 44 -3.60 -2.12 -7.85
CA LEU A 44 -4.87 -1.93 -8.55
C LEU A 44 -5.31 -0.47 -8.52
N SER A 45 -5.66 0.11 -9.68
CA SER A 45 -6.30 1.42 -9.78
C SER A 45 -7.21 1.53 -11.02
N SER A 46 -8.27 2.34 -10.96
CA SER A 46 -9.10 2.64 -12.14
C SER A 46 -8.53 3.72 -13.06
N THR A 47 -7.66 4.58 -12.52
CA THR A 47 -7.20 5.81 -13.20
C THR A 47 -5.69 5.95 -13.26
N ALA A 48 -4.97 5.18 -12.43
CA ALA A 48 -3.51 5.09 -12.45
C ALA A 48 -3.01 3.71 -12.91
N ALA A 49 -1.75 3.67 -13.31
CA ALA A 49 -0.99 2.46 -13.57
C ALA A 49 0.42 2.62 -13.00
N GLU A 50 1.06 1.50 -12.69
CA GLU A 50 2.47 1.47 -12.32
C GLU A 50 3.37 1.33 -13.55
N PHE A 51 4.55 1.93 -13.45
CA PHE A 51 5.59 1.86 -14.45
C PHE A 51 6.93 1.61 -13.77
N VAL A 52 7.73 0.77 -14.42
CA VAL A 52 9.04 0.41 -13.94
C VAL A 52 10.10 1.26 -14.60
N ILE A 53 10.88 1.95 -13.79
CA ILE A 53 12.03 2.74 -14.19
C ILE A 53 13.30 1.93 -13.95
N ARG A 54 14.14 1.81 -14.97
CA ARG A 54 15.42 1.08 -14.88
C ARG A 54 16.57 1.91 -15.46
N GLY A 55 17.73 1.84 -14.84
CA GLY A 55 18.93 2.49 -15.36
C GLY A 55 20.17 2.18 -14.52
N ARG A 56 21.22 2.99 -14.70
CA ARG A 56 22.41 2.93 -13.85
C ARG A 56 22.72 4.31 -13.31
N ALA A 57 23.12 4.36 -12.05
CA ALA A 57 23.68 5.54 -11.41
C ALA A 57 25.07 5.22 -10.87
N THR A 58 25.79 6.26 -10.45
CA THR A 58 27.14 6.12 -9.92
C THR A 58 27.30 6.79 -8.57
N VAL A 59 28.19 6.23 -7.76
CA VAL A 59 28.70 6.82 -6.53
C VAL A 59 30.22 6.85 -6.58
N THR A 60 30.81 7.88 -5.99
CA THR A 60 32.27 8.02 -5.91
C THR A 60 32.68 8.08 -4.44
N LEU A 61 33.62 7.20 -4.07
CA LEU A 61 34.20 7.17 -2.74
C LEU A 61 35.03 8.43 -2.44
N GLU A 62 35.03 8.86 -1.19
CA GLU A 62 35.93 9.93 -0.74
C GLU A 62 37.40 9.50 -0.87
N GLU A 63 38.28 10.49 -1.07
CA GLU A 63 39.75 10.33 -1.15
C GLU A 63 40.32 9.43 -0.03
N SER A 64 39.77 9.54 1.18
CA SER A 64 40.21 8.77 2.35
C SER A 64 40.03 7.26 2.23
N TYR A 65 39.21 6.78 1.28
CA TYR A 65 38.97 5.35 1.03
C TYR A 65 39.86 4.77 -0.07
N ARG A 66 40.74 5.56 -0.71
CA ARG A 66 41.59 5.08 -1.82
C ARG A 66 42.46 3.90 -1.42
N ASP A 67 43.06 3.97 -0.24
CA ASP A 67 43.98 2.93 0.27
C ASP A 67 43.29 1.98 1.27
N ALA A 68 41.96 2.08 1.43
CA ALA A 68 41.20 1.17 2.28
C ALA A 68 41.08 -0.21 1.62
N ASP A 69 40.91 -1.25 2.44
CA ASP A 69 40.63 -2.59 1.94
C ASP A 69 39.26 -2.67 1.23
N GLU A 70 39.10 -3.73 0.44
CA GLU A 70 37.92 -3.95 -0.41
C GLU A 70 36.62 -3.99 0.41
N ASP A 71 36.61 -4.67 1.55
CA ASP A 71 35.42 -4.79 2.41
C ASP A 71 34.99 -3.41 2.95
N THR A 72 35.95 -2.62 3.43
CA THR A 72 35.69 -1.25 3.91
C THR A 72 35.18 -0.34 2.80
N ARG A 73 35.74 -0.46 1.59
CA ARG A 73 35.30 0.30 0.42
C ARG A 73 33.88 -0.10 0.01
N LEU A 74 33.60 -1.40 -0.07
CA LEU A 74 32.26 -1.90 -0.43
C LEU A 74 31.21 -1.50 0.60
N ALA A 75 31.51 -1.56 1.91
CA ALA A 75 30.60 -1.09 2.95
C ALA A 75 30.23 0.40 2.77
N ARG A 76 31.24 1.25 2.48
CA ARG A 76 30.99 2.67 2.19
C ARG A 76 30.23 2.87 0.88
N VAL A 77 30.53 2.10 -0.16
CA VAL A 77 29.78 2.14 -1.43
C VAL A 77 28.31 1.79 -1.19
N THR A 78 28.01 0.74 -0.42
CA THR A 78 26.63 0.36 -0.08
C THR A 78 25.89 1.50 0.63
N GLU A 79 26.55 2.17 1.57
CA GLU A 79 25.98 3.35 2.25
C GLU A 79 25.69 4.49 1.26
N LEU A 80 26.66 4.83 0.41
CA LEU A 80 26.50 5.88 -0.62
C LEU A 80 25.41 5.54 -1.63
N VAL A 81 25.27 4.26 -2.00
CA VAL A 81 24.19 3.78 -2.86
C VAL A 81 22.83 4.03 -2.19
N GLY A 82 22.70 3.79 -0.88
CA GLY A 82 21.50 4.13 -0.12
C GLY A 82 21.14 5.61 -0.24
N TYR A 83 22.12 6.51 -0.02
CA TYR A 83 21.92 7.95 -0.16
C TYR A 83 21.56 8.37 -1.60
N GLU A 84 22.22 7.78 -2.59
CA GLU A 84 21.96 8.08 -4.00
C GLU A 84 20.56 7.62 -4.44
N ARG A 85 20.05 6.52 -3.89
CA ARG A 85 18.69 6.06 -4.16
C ARG A 85 17.65 7.05 -3.64
N VAL A 86 17.78 7.52 -2.39
CA VAL A 86 16.90 8.57 -1.84
C VAL A 86 16.92 9.81 -2.72
N LEU A 87 18.11 10.23 -3.17
CA LEU A 87 18.26 11.33 -4.11
C LEU A 87 17.49 11.10 -5.41
N ILE A 88 17.68 9.94 -6.05
CA ILE A 88 17.01 9.63 -7.32
C ILE A 88 15.51 9.57 -7.13
N SER A 89 15.01 8.92 -6.09
CA SER A 89 13.57 8.84 -5.79
C SER A 89 12.98 10.23 -5.56
N TRP A 90 13.68 11.11 -4.83
CA TRP A 90 13.25 12.49 -4.63
C TRP A 90 13.14 13.27 -5.94
N PHE A 91 14.17 13.23 -6.79
CA PHE A 91 14.14 13.94 -8.07
C PHE A 91 13.16 13.33 -9.08
N LEU A 92 12.94 12.01 -9.05
CA LEU A 92 11.88 11.37 -9.83
C LEU A 92 10.52 11.90 -9.39
N THR A 93 10.24 11.95 -8.08
CA THR A 93 9.00 12.54 -7.58
C THR A 93 8.88 14.00 -8.01
N GLN A 94 9.93 14.81 -7.90
CA GLN A 94 9.90 16.19 -8.39
C GLN A 94 9.68 16.31 -9.90
N TYR A 95 10.15 15.38 -10.70
CA TYR A 95 9.94 15.38 -12.15
C TYR A 95 8.51 14.92 -12.52
N PHE A 96 7.97 13.96 -11.79
CA PHE A 96 6.69 13.35 -12.13
C PHE A 96 5.48 14.05 -11.50
N ILE A 97 5.62 14.63 -10.31
CA ILE A 97 4.52 15.27 -9.59
C ILE A 97 3.94 16.42 -10.39
N ASP A 98 2.61 16.57 -10.34
CA ASP A 98 1.92 17.66 -11.00
C ASP A 98 2.50 19.04 -10.63
N LYS A 99 2.57 19.92 -11.63
CA LYS A 99 3.06 21.29 -11.48
C LYS A 99 1.90 22.26 -11.66
N GLU A 100 1.73 23.15 -10.69
CA GLU A 100 0.86 24.32 -10.87
C GLU A 100 1.48 25.27 -11.91
N HIS A 101 0.65 26.07 -12.59
CA HIS A 101 1.11 26.97 -13.65
C HIS A 101 2.08 28.07 -13.18
N ASP A 102 2.13 28.32 -11.87
CA ASP A 102 3.02 29.24 -11.18
C ASP A 102 4.10 28.55 -10.35
N ALA A 103 4.27 27.23 -10.51
CA ALA A 103 5.38 26.50 -9.91
C ALA A 103 6.73 27.11 -10.33
N ASP A 104 7.75 26.99 -9.48
CA ASP A 104 9.08 27.54 -9.74
C ASP A 104 9.81 26.86 -10.92
N ASN A 105 9.31 25.71 -11.38
CA ASN A 105 9.91 24.86 -12.41
C ASN A 105 8.87 24.29 -13.41
N PRO A 106 7.98 25.12 -14.01
CA PRO A 106 6.80 24.63 -14.72
C PRO A 106 7.15 23.88 -16.03
N ASP A 107 8.36 24.06 -16.55
CA ASP A 107 8.87 23.37 -17.74
C ASP A 107 9.64 22.07 -17.40
N TYR A 108 9.83 21.75 -16.11
CA TYR A 108 10.52 20.54 -15.65
C TYR A 108 9.51 19.51 -15.15
N GLY A 109 9.07 18.67 -16.09
CA GLY A 109 8.19 17.55 -15.78
C GLY A 109 6.72 17.96 -15.59
N GLY A 110 6.03 17.36 -14.62
CA GLY A 110 4.61 17.62 -14.36
C GLY A 110 3.68 16.66 -15.11
N PHE A 111 3.69 15.39 -14.72
CA PHE A 111 2.95 14.34 -15.40
C PHE A 111 1.91 13.64 -14.52
N GLY A 112 1.61 14.19 -13.35
CA GLY A 112 0.64 13.65 -12.41
C GLY A 112 1.01 12.29 -11.83
N ALA A 113 2.31 12.04 -11.63
CA ALA A 113 2.81 10.74 -11.20
C ALA A 113 3.76 10.86 -9.98
N MET A 114 4.02 9.75 -9.31
CA MET A 114 4.82 9.68 -8.08
C MET A 114 5.76 8.49 -8.08
N ALA A 115 6.93 8.64 -7.45
CA ALA A 115 7.89 7.55 -7.29
C ALA A 115 7.82 6.93 -5.89
N LYS A 116 8.02 5.61 -5.83
CA LYS A 116 7.95 4.81 -4.60
C LYS A 116 9.35 4.40 -4.12
N ALA A 117 10.04 5.18 -3.30
CA ALA A 117 11.45 4.93 -3.04
C ALA A 117 11.76 3.48 -2.58
N ASN A 118 12.92 2.98 -3.01
CA ASN A 118 13.55 1.76 -2.49
C ASN A 118 12.92 0.38 -2.77
N THR A 119 12.00 0.25 -3.73
CA THR A 119 11.25 -1.01 -4.01
C THR A 119 12.07 -2.25 -4.36
N PHE A 120 13.31 -2.11 -4.86
CA PHE A 120 14.11 -3.26 -5.30
C PHE A 120 15.44 -3.42 -4.56
N ALA A 121 15.80 -4.66 -4.20
CA ALA A 121 17.05 -4.99 -3.52
C ALA A 121 18.23 -5.28 -4.46
N GLU A 122 18.00 -5.33 -5.78
CA GLU A 122 19.06 -5.59 -6.74
C GLU A 122 19.91 -4.34 -6.98
N LEU A 123 21.15 -4.37 -6.49
CA LEU A 123 22.08 -3.25 -6.65
C LEU A 123 23.07 -3.43 -7.80
N ASP A 124 23.42 -4.67 -8.19
CA ASP A 124 24.45 -4.98 -9.22
C ASP A 124 25.61 -3.97 -9.23
N VAL A 125 26.28 -3.85 -8.08
CA VAL A 125 27.34 -2.85 -7.85
C VAL A 125 28.60 -3.27 -8.58
N ARG A 126 29.14 -2.38 -9.42
CA ARG A 126 30.34 -2.61 -10.23
C ARG A 126 31.29 -1.43 -10.09
N GLN A 127 32.58 -1.72 -9.93
CA GLN A 127 33.60 -0.68 -10.01
C GLN A 127 33.77 -0.24 -11.48
N GLU A 128 33.80 1.06 -11.71
CA GLU A 128 34.00 1.62 -13.05
C GLU A 128 35.49 1.57 -13.46
N ASP A 129 35.75 1.40 -14.76
CA ASP A 129 37.10 1.46 -15.34
C ASP A 129 37.42 2.89 -15.80
N ASP A 130 37.42 3.83 -14.85
CA ASP A 130 37.66 5.26 -15.08
C ASP A 130 39.12 5.70 -14.77
N GLY A 131 39.93 4.76 -14.26
CA GLY A 131 41.33 4.96 -13.91
C GLY A 131 41.57 5.56 -12.52
N ASP A 132 40.54 6.00 -11.79
CA ASP A 132 40.68 6.45 -10.40
C ASP A 132 40.38 5.33 -9.39
N GLY A 133 39.61 4.33 -9.82
CA GLY A 133 39.25 3.17 -9.03
C GLY A 133 38.38 3.51 -7.81
N GLN A 134 37.74 4.67 -7.75
CA GLN A 134 36.90 5.13 -6.65
C GLN A 134 35.42 5.24 -7.05
N THR A 135 35.12 5.24 -8.35
CA THR A 135 33.74 5.26 -8.84
C THR A 135 33.17 3.85 -8.99
N TYR A 136 31.91 3.72 -8.58
CA TYR A 136 31.12 2.51 -8.72
C TYR A 136 29.81 2.86 -9.39
N SER A 137 29.33 2.03 -10.32
CA SER A 137 27.96 2.05 -10.77
C SER A 137 27.11 1.01 -10.04
N PHE A 138 25.81 1.25 -10.02
CA PHE A 138 24.82 0.34 -9.50
C PHE A 138 23.55 0.45 -10.36
N VAL A 139 22.76 -0.62 -10.39
CA VAL A 139 21.47 -0.63 -11.06
C VAL A 139 20.47 0.14 -10.22
N VAL A 140 19.75 1.03 -10.90
CA VAL A 140 18.57 1.69 -10.35
C VAL A 140 17.36 0.97 -10.90
N HIS A 141 16.49 0.57 -10.00
CA HIS A 141 15.20 -0.03 -10.31
C HIS A 141 14.20 0.61 -9.36
N GLN A 142 13.12 1.16 -9.91
CA GLN A 142 12.24 2.08 -9.19
C GLN A 142 10.84 2.02 -9.79
N LEU A 143 9.80 1.91 -8.96
CA LEU A 143 8.42 2.03 -9.42
C LEU A 143 7.96 3.49 -9.36
N ILE A 144 7.14 3.84 -10.34
CA ILE A 144 6.30 5.04 -10.31
C ILE A 144 4.85 4.67 -10.56
N ALA A 145 3.91 5.42 -10.02
CA ALA A 145 2.51 5.33 -10.41
C ALA A 145 2.01 6.68 -10.92
N GLY A 146 1.19 6.66 -11.95
CA GLY A 146 0.66 7.85 -12.60
C GLY A 146 -0.51 7.51 -13.52
N PRO A 147 -1.03 8.47 -14.30
CA PRO A 147 -2.19 8.25 -15.15
C PRO A 147 -1.94 7.10 -16.12
N VAL A 148 -2.99 6.33 -16.45
CA VAL A 148 -2.90 5.20 -17.40
C VAL A 148 -2.35 5.58 -18.78
N ASP A 149 -2.38 6.86 -19.15
CA ASP A 149 -1.82 7.39 -20.40
C ASP A 149 -0.46 8.08 -20.25
N LEU A 150 0.23 7.96 -19.10
CA LEU A 150 1.51 8.62 -18.79
C LEU A 150 2.53 8.53 -19.92
N LEU A 151 2.76 7.35 -20.48
CA LEU A 151 3.76 7.14 -21.54
C LEU A 151 3.46 7.88 -22.85
N GLN A 152 2.22 8.35 -23.04
CA GLN A 152 1.84 9.15 -24.21
C GLN A 152 2.30 10.61 -24.07
N HIS A 153 2.47 11.09 -22.84
CA HIS A 153 2.82 12.48 -22.52
C HIS A 153 4.29 12.65 -22.13
N LEU A 154 4.93 11.59 -21.62
CA LEU A 154 6.33 11.63 -21.21
C LEU A 154 7.27 11.83 -22.43
N PRO A 155 8.20 12.81 -22.40
CA PRO A 155 9.16 13.06 -23.46
C PRO A 155 10.21 11.94 -23.52
N THR A 156 9.89 10.92 -24.29
CA THR A 156 10.70 9.70 -24.40
C THR A 156 11.25 9.49 -25.79
N THR A 157 12.34 8.74 -25.87
CA THR A 157 12.90 8.22 -27.13
C THR A 157 12.92 6.70 -27.09
N ILE A 158 13.01 6.06 -28.26
CA ILE A 158 13.20 4.61 -28.35
C ILE A 158 14.67 4.37 -28.67
N ASN A 159 15.35 3.60 -27.83
CA ASN A 159 16.76 3.23 -28.03
C ASN A 159 16.91 2.12 -29.08
N ASP A 160 18.16 1.73 -29.39
CA ASP A 160 18.46 0.71 -30.40
C ASP A 160 17.90 -0.68 -30.04
N ASP A 161 17.67 -0.94 -28.76
CA ASP A 161 17.09 -2.19 -28.24
C ASP A 161 15.55 -2.16 -28.21
N GLY A 162 14.94 -1.06 -28.64
CA GLY A 162 13.49 -0.89 -28.66
C GLY A 162 12.88 -0.48 -27.31
N GLN A 163 13.70 -0.20 -26.30
CA GLN A 163 13.25 0.28 -25.00
C GLN A 163 12.96 1.76 -25.04
N ARG A 164 11.94 2.18 -24.29
CA ARG A 164 11.58 3.58 -24.14
C ARG A 164 12.41 4.22 -23.04
N GLU A 165 13.10 5.32 -23.36
CA GLU A 165 13.99 6.01 -22.43
C GLU A 165 13.65 7.50 -22.28
N PHE A 166 13.95 8.05 -21.11
CA PHE A 166 13.92 9.48 -20.82
C PHE A 166 15.17 9.92 -20.05
N GLU A 167 15.44 11.22 -20.08
CA GLU A 167 16.51 11.86 -19.32
C GLU A 167 15.95 12.54 -18.08
N LEU A 168 16.53 12.24 -16.92
CA LEU A 168 16.27 12.91 -15.65
C LEU A 168 17.47 13.79 -15.28
N ILE A 169 17.26 15.11 -15.21
CA ILE A 169 18.27 16.03 -14.67
C ILE A 169 18.11 16.09 -13.15
N VAL A 170 19.12 15.67 -12.41
CA VAL A 170 19.13 15.66 -10.94
C VAL A 170 20.20 16.58 -10.38
N GLY A 171 20.01 17.02 -9.14
CA GLY A 171 21.06 17.68 -8.37
C GLY A 171 22.22 16.73 -8.07
N ASN A 172 23.40 17.29 -7.82
CA ASN A 172 24.60 16.55 -7.47
C ASN A 172 25.23 17.07 -6.16
N PRO A 173 24.51 16.98 -5.02
CA PRO A 173 25.03 17.31 -3.70
C PRO A 173 26.24 16.44 -3.33
N SER A 174 27.05 16.91 -2.38
CA SER A 174 28.18 16.12 -1.88
C SER A 174 27.70 14.90 -1.09
N ASN A 175 28.56 13.88 -0.91
CA ASN A 175 28.22 12.73 -0.07
C ASN A 175 27.88 13.14 1.38
N ALA A 176 28.49 14.21 1.89
CA ALA A 176 28.20 14.73 3.22
C ALA A 176 26.80 15.35 3.28
N ASP A 177 26.37 16.07 2.24
CA ASP A 177 25.03 16.65 2.19
C ASP A 177 23.97 15.55 2.03
N LYS A 178 24.20 14.55 1.15
CA LYS A 178 23.23 13.45 0.96
C LYS A 178 22.99 12.63 2.24
N ALA A 179 23.92 12.65 3.19
CA ALA A 179 23.77 11.97 4.48
C ALA A 179 22.86 12.75 5.46
N LEU A 180 22.49 13.99 5.15
CA LEU A 180 21.54 14.77 5.93
C LEU A 180 20.11 14.34 5.55
N LEU A 181 19.62 13.31 6.24
CA LEU A 181 18.27 12.73 6.06
C LEU A 181 17.46 12.72 7.37
N GLU A 182 17.94 13.45 8.38
CA GLU A 182 17.19 13.63 9.63
C GLU A 182 15.96 14.50 9.37
N THR A 183 14.79 14.06 9.85
CA THR A 183 13.51 14.75 9.69
C THR A 183 13.64 16.23 10.04
N ASN A 184 13.04 17.09 9.21
CA ASN A 184 13.13 18.56 9.23
C ASN A 184 14.51 19.16 8.88
N ASP A 185 15.56 18.36 8.79
CA ASP A 185 16.93 18.80 8.50
C ASP A 185 17.49 18.26 7.17
N GLU A 186 16.65 17.61 6.38
CA GLU A 186 17.06 16.90 5.17
C GLU A 186 17.64 17.84 4.11
N TRP A 187 18.62 17.36 3.36
CA TRP A 187 19.31 18.17 2.35
C TRP A 187 18.35 18.75 1.30
N TYR A 188 17.32 18.00 0.91
CA TYR A 188 16.37 18.41 -0.12
C TYR A 188 15.41 19.52 0.31
N ARG A 189 15.37 19.89 1.60
CA ARG A 189 14.62 21.04 2.11
C ARG A 189 15.41 22.35 2.05
N LYS A 190 16.67 22.29 1.66
CA LYS A 190 17.59 23.42 1.69
C LYS A 190 17.99 23.82 0.28
N ALA A 191 18.11 25.12 0.05
CA ALA A 191 18.63 25.64 -1.21
C ALA A 191 20.00 25.04 -1.56
N PRO A 192 20.25 24.74 -2.85
CA PRO A 192 19.42 25.05 -4.03
C PRO A 192 18.45 23.91 -4.42
N TRP A 193 18.21 22.95 -3.54
CA TRP A 193 17.43 21.76 -3.84
C TRP A 193 15.95 21.98 -3.53
N ASP A 194 15.62 22.81 -2.55
CA ASP A 194 14.26 23.27 -2.29
C ASP A 194 13.64 23.92 -3.54
N GLY A 195 12.43 23.50 -3.91
CA GLY A 195 11.76 24.01 -5.12
C GLY A 195 12.51 23.71 -6.44
N TRP A 196 13.31 22.63 -6.48
CA TRP A 196 14.22 22.26 -7.56
C TRP A 196 13.83 22.77 -8.96
N ASN A 197 14.66 23.67 -9.50
CA ASN A 197 14.58 24.11 -10.89
C ASN A 197 15.94 23.95 -11.57
N PRO A 198 16.12 22.95 -12.48
CA PRO A 198 17.42 22.69 -13.10
C PRO A 198 17.92 23.82 -14.00
N SER A 199 17.04 24.74 -14.42
CA SER A 199 17.42 25.94 -15.20
C SER A 199 18.01 27.05 -14.35
N ALA A 200 17.70 27.06 -13.04
CA ALA A 200 18.21 28.03 -12.08
C ALA A 200 19.49 27.56 -11.36
N VAL A 201 19.83 26.27 -11.48
CA VAL A 201 21.00 25.64 -10.86
C VAL A 201 22.16 25.53 -11.85
N ALA A 202 23.38 25.85 -11.38
CA ALA A 202 24.59 25.79 -12.19
C ALA A 202 24.90 24.36 -12.67
N ASP A 203 25.41 24.22 -13.89
CA ASP A 203 25.70 22.91 -14.52
C ASP A 203 26.66 22.03 -13.72
N SER A 204 27.58 22.63 -12.94
CA SER A 204 28.49 21.88 -12.06
C SER A 204 27.81 21.21 -10.86
N LEU A 205 26.57 21.59 -10.55
CA LEU A 205 25.79 21.09 -9.42
C LEU A 205 24.68 20.13 -9.87
N LYS A 206 24.66 19.73 -11.14
CA LYS A 206 23.66 18.82 -11.68
C LYS A 206 24.29 17.75 -12.56
N LYS A 207 23.56 16.66 -12.75
CA LYS A 207 23.91 15.56 -13.65
C LYS A 207 22.66 15.05 -14.35
N THR A 208 22.84 14.40 -15.49
CA THR A 208 21.75 13.75 -16.22
C THR A 208 21.86 12.24 -16.04
N LEU A 209 20.74 11.62 -15.70
CA LEU A 209 20.58 10.17 -15.65
C LEU A 209 19.65 9.77 -16.81
N THR A 210 19.96 8.66 -17.46
CA THR A 210 19.08 8.06 -18.48
C THR A 210 18.41 6.85 -17.87
N PHE A 211 17.09 6.79 -18.00
CA PHE A 211 16.30 5.67 -17.52
C PHE A 211 15.42 5.12 -18.65
N SER A 212 15.28 3.80 -18.70
CA SER A 212 14.19 3.16 -19.41
C SER A 212 12.93 3.17 -18.56
N ILE A 213 11.77 3.14 -19.21
CA ILE A 213 10.46 3.08 -18.57
C ILE A 213 9.52 2.16 -19.33
N ASP A 214 8.91 1.20 -18.61
CA ASP A 214 7.96 0.23 -19.15
C ASP A 214 6.72 0.14 -18.24
N PRO A 215 5.51 -0.13 -18.76
CA PRO A 215 4.36 -0.45 -17.91
C PRO A 215 4.64 -1.69 -17.05
N GLU A 216 4.20 -1.65 -15.80
CA GLU A 216 4.12 -2.84 -14.96
C GLU A 216 2.80 -3.60 -15.21
N THR A 217 2.76 -4.85 -14.75
CA THR A 217 1.59 -5.72 -14.82
C THR A 217 0.55 -5.26 -13.80
N GLU A 218 -0.64 -4.94 -14.26
CA GLU A 218 -1.76 -4.56 -13.40
C GLU A 218 -2.28 -5.76 -12.59
N SER A 219 -2.56 -5.53 -11.29
CA SER A 219 -3.25 -6.52 -10.47
C SER A 219 -4.70 -6.66 -10.88
N GLN A 220 -5.29 -7.81 -10.55
CA GLN A 220 -6.69 -8.07 -10.86
C GLN A 220 -7.59 -7.58 -9.72
N ASP A 221 -8.85 -7.25 -10.06
CA ASP A 221 -9.85 -6.89 -9.05
C ASP A 221 -10.12 -8.07 -8.09
N ALA A 222 -10.48 -7.74 -6.85
CA ALA A 222 -10.74 -8.69 -5.78
C ALA A 222 -11.75 -8.10 -4.78
N TRP A 223 -12.18 -8.90 -3.82
CA TRP A 223 -12.88 -8.42 -2.63
C TRP A 223 -11.91 -8.25 -1.47
N PHE A 224 -12.21 -7.38 -0.50
CA PHE A 224 -11.56 -7.46 0.81
C PHE A 224 -11.74 -8.87 1.39
N ASP A 225 -10.75 -9.35 2.15
CA ASP A 225 -10.88 -10.61 2.87
C ASP A 225 -11.79 -10.45 4.09
N TYR A 226 -13.10 -10.38 3.84
CA TYR A 226 -14.12 -10.26 4.87
C TYR A 226 -14.18 -11.48 5.81
N ALA A 227 -13.68 -12.64 5.39
CA ALA A 227 -13.62 -13.81 6.25
C ALA A 227 -12.61 -13.60 7.38
N GLU A 228 -11.43 -13.07 7.03
CA GLU A 228 -10.39 -12.70 7.99
C GLU A 228 -10.76 -11.42 8.77
N LEU A 229 -11.28 -10.37 8.13
CA LEU A 229 -11.72 -9.14 8.82
C LEU A 229 -12.77 -9.41 9.89
N PHE A 230 -13.72 -10.33 9.65
CA PHE A 230 -14.81 -10.63 10.58
C PHE A 230 -14.54 -11.90 11.40
N ALA A 231 -13.30 -12.40 11.44
CA ALA A 231 -12.96 -13.65 12.11
C ALA A 231 -13.38 -13.65 13.59
N ASP A 232 -13.26 -12.52 14.29
CA ASP A 232 -13.57 -12.36 15.72
C ASP A 232 -14.97 -11.76 16.01
N ASP A 233 -15.87 -11.77 15.02
CA ASP A 233 -17.20 -11.15 15.08
C ASP A 233 -17.14 -9.62 15.38
N ALA A 234 -16.01 -8.97 15.12
CA ALA A 234 -15.85 -7.52 15.21
C ALA A 234 -15.11 -6.96 13.99
N LEU A 235 -15.43 -5.72 13.61
CA LEU A 235 -14.64 -4.91 12.69
C LEU A 235 -14.23 -3.65 13.44
N THR A 236 -12.93 -3.49 13.67
CA THR A 236 -12.39 -2.34 14.41
C THR A 236 -11.68 -1.36 13.48
N ILE A 237 -12.15 -0.11 13.48
CA ILE A 237 -11.69 0.97 12.63
C ILE A 237 -11.22 2.13 13.50
N ASP A 238 -9.96 2.52 13.38
CA ASP A 238 -9.45 3.75 13.99
C ASP A 238 -9.16 4.76 12.88
N VAL A 239 -9.74 5.97 13.01
CA VAL A 239 -9.60 7.07 12.06
C VAL A 239 -8.80 8.20 12.70
N HIS A 240 -7.70 8.55 12.08
CA HIS A 240 -6.78 9.60 12.49
C HIS A 240 -6.87 10.76 11.52
N PHE A 241 -7.27 11.93 12.02
CA PHE A 241 -7.22 13.17 11.25
C PHE A 241 -5.96 13.95 11.58
N GLY A 242 -5.04 13.99 10.61
CA GLY A 242 -3.77 14.69 10.70
C GLY A 242 -3.91 16.20 10.51
N TRP A 243 -2.90 16.94 10.97
CA TRP A 243 -2.87 18.39 10.83
C TRP A 243 -2.67 18.79 9.36
N ASP A 244 -3.14 19.98 9.01
CA ASP A 244 -3.03 20.54 7.66
C ASP A 244 -2.75 22.04 7.75
N TYR A 245 -1.79 22.53 6.96
CA TYR A 245 -1.39 23.93 6.96
C TYR A 245 -2.38 24.88 6.28
N HIS A 246 -3.36 24.35 5.53
CA HIS A 246 -4.37 25.14 4.87
C HIS A 246 -5.45 25.64 5.85
N ASN A 247 -5.83 24.82 6.85
CA ASN A 247 -6.84 25.13 7.85
C ASN A 247 -6.86 24.06 8.97
N ASP A 248 -7.66 24.26 10.02
CA ASP A 248 -7.92 23.24 11.07
C ASP A 248 -8.81 22.09 10.55
N TYR A 249 -8.47 21.51 9.39
CA TYR A 249 -9.28 20.48 8.72
C TYR A 249 -9.44 19.23 9.57
N HIS A 250 -8.45 18.89 10.40
CA HIS A 250 -8.59 17.80 11.38
C HIS A 250 -9.80 17.97 12.31
N LEU A 251 -10.12 19.19 12.76
CA LEU A 251 -11.32 19.48 13.57
C LEU A 251 -12.60 19.55 12.73
N VAL A 252 -12.51 20.06 11.50
CA VAL A 252 -13.67 20.19 10.60
C VAL A 252 -14.14 18.81 10.12
N HIS A 253 -13.21 17.97 9.70
CA HIS A 253 -13.47 16.66 9.09
C HIS A 253 -13.87 15.62 10.14
N SER A 254 -13.21 15.58 11.30
CA SER A 254 -13.64 14.74 12.43
C SER A 254 -15.06 15.09 12.89
N ARG A 255 -15.43 16.38 12.95
CA ARG A 255 -16.80 16.81 13.29
C ARG A 255 -17.82 16.41 12.21
N ALA A 256 -17.43 16.48 10.95
CA ALA A 256 -18.28 16.04 9.85
C ALA A 256 -18.48 14.51 9.88
N LEU A 257 -17.42 13.74 10.14
CA LEU A 257 -17.48 12.28 10.26
C LEU A 257 -18.30 11.85 11.48
N PHE A 258 -18.17 12.50 12.64
CA PHE A 258 -19.03 12.29 13.82
C PHE A 258 -20.51 12.29 13.43
N ARG A 259 -20.96 13.37 12.77
CA ARG A 259 -22.36 13.53 12.35
C ARG A 259 -22.76 12.51 11.30
N TRP A 260 -21.84 12.18 10.40
CA TRP A 260 -22.10 11.18 9.38
C TRP A 260 -22.30 9.81 10.00
N LEU A 261 -21.45 9.38 10.95
CA LEU A 261 -21.58 8.10 11.66
C LEU A 261 -22.93 8.00 12.38
N GLU A 262 -23.36 9.05 13.10
CA GLU A 262 -24.70 9.09 13.71
C GLU A 262 -25.81 8.90 12.66
N ASN A 263 -25.69 9.57 11.51
CA ASN A 263 -26.66 9.45 10.42
C ASN A 263 -26.64 8.07 9.74
N GLN A 264 -25.52 7.35 9.78
CA GLN A 264 -25.41 5.95 9.33
C GLN A 264 -25.91 4.94 10.38
N GLY A 265 -26.42 5.43 11.51
CA GLY A 265 -27.03 4.61 12.57
C GLY A 265 -26.02 4.04 13.56
N PHE A 266 -24.82 4.61 13.66
CA PHE A 266 -23.91 4.29 14.76
C PHE A 266 -24.38 4.98 16.05
N GLU A 267 -24.27 4.27 17.16
CA GLU A 267 -24.41 4.85 18.50
C GLU A 267 -23.11 5.56 18.88
N ALA A 268 -23.20 6.87 19.17
CA ALA A 268 -22.06 7.66 19.55
C ALA A 268 -21.62 7.36 21.01
N PRO A 269 -20.31 7.36 21.31
CA PRO A 269 -19.81 7.08 22.66
C PRO A 269 -20.04 8.23 23.65
N VAL A 270 -20.36 9.43 23.14
CA VAL A 270 -20.59 10.66 23.90
C VAL A 270 -21.81 11.41 23.36
N ALA A 271 -22.36 12.35 24.13
CA ALA A 271 -23.61 13.01 23.77
C ALA A 271 -23.46 14.06 22.65
N SER A 272 -22.24 14.55 22.42
CA SER A 272 -21.95 15.54 21.37
C SER A 272 -20.48 15.50 20.97
N TYR A 273 -20.17 16.03 19.78
CA TYR A 273 -18.79 16.14 19.31
C TYR A 273 -17.88 16.92 20.28
N ASP A 274 -18.38 17.96 20.96
CA ASP A 274 -17.54 18.78 21.85
C ASP A 274 -17.12 18.02 23.13
N GLU A 275 -17.74 16.86 23.42
CA GLU A 275 -17.34 15.93 24.49
C GLU A 275 -16.41 14.81 23.99
N LEU A 276 -16.28 14.67 22.66
CA LEU A 276 -15.46 13.64 22.04
C LEU A 276 -13.99 13.97 22.27
N ASN A 277 -13.25 12.98 22.74
CA ASN A 277 -11.80 13.01 22.87
C ASN A 277 -11.24 11.59 22.64
N ARG A 278 -9.92 11.47 22.63
CA ARG A 278 -9.22 10.22 22.37
C ARG A 278 -9.58 9.05 23.33
N GLN A 279 -10.17 9.34 24.49
CA GLN A 279 -10.58 8.35 25.51
C GLN A 279 -12.08 8.03 25.47
N SER A 280 -12.87 8.66 24.59
CA SER A 280 -14.33 8.55 24.59
C SER A 280 -14.85 7.13 24.31
N GLY A 281 -14.07 6.25 23.66
CA GLY A 281 -14.53 4.94 23.20
C GLY A 281 -15.00 4.98 21.74
N ALA A 282 -15.61 3.89 21.27
CA ALA A 282 -15.99 3.73 19.87
C ALA A 282 -17.46 4.09 19.60
N PHE A 283 -17.71 4.57 18.39
CA PHE A 283 -19.00 4.49 17.75
C PHE A 283 -19.31 3.03 17.45
N THR A 284 -20.51 2.57 17.78
CA THR A 284 -20.87 1.15 17.61
C THR A 284 -22.10 0.95 16.74
N LYS A 285 -22.06 -0.08 15.89
CA LYS A 285 -23.21 -0.57 15.10
C LYS A 285 -23.06 -2.08 14.93
N THR A 286 -24.16 -2.78 14.66
CA THR A 286 -24.12 -4.21 14.29
C THR A 286 -24.49 -4.42 12.83
N LEU A 287 -23.85 -5.38 12.17
CA LEU A 287 -24.17 -5.83 10.82
C LEU A 287 -24.46 -7.34 10.80
N ASP A 288 -25.31 -7.78 9.87
CA ASP A 288 -25.53 -9.20 9.57
C ASP A 288 -24.64 -9.61 8.38
N ALA A 289 -23.49 -10.22 8.66
CA ALA A 289 -22.56 -10.75 7.68
C ALA A 289 -22.81 -12.25 7.47
N ASN A 290 -23.63 -12.58 6.46
CA ASN A 290 -23.91 -13.96 6.08
C ASN A 290 -24.41 -14.84 7.25
N GLY A 291 -25.33 -14.31 8.06
CA GLY A 291 -25.89 -14.99 9.23
C GLY A 291 -25.06 -14.86 10.50
N ARG A 292 -23.93 -14.13 10.46
CA ARG A 292 -23.14 -13.74 11.63
C ARG A 292 -23.46 -12.31 12.02
N THR A 293 -23.63 -12.06 13.32
CA THR A 293 -23.71 -10.69 13.83
C THR A 293 -22.31 -10.18 14.11
N VAL A 294 -21.86 -9.17 13.37
CA VAL A 294 -20.55 -8.54 13.56
C VAL A 294 -20.76 -7.16 14.20
N SER A 295 -19.95 -6.84 15.21
CA SER A 295 -19.89 -5.52 15.82
C SER A 295 -18.92 -4.62 15.06
N VAL A 296 -19.37 -3.47 14.57
CA VAL A 296 -18.50 -2.46 13.97
C VAL A 296 -18.18 -1.40 15.02
N GLU A 297 -16.90 -1.16 15.25
CA GLU A 297 -16.38 -0.16 16.17
C GLU A 297 -15.54 0.87 15.41
N VAL A 298 -15.93 2.15 15.46
CA VAL A 298 -15.16 3.25 14.85
C VAL A 298 -14.68 4.21 15.93
N ARG A 299 -13.38 4.51 16.02
CA ARG A 299 -12.84 5.57 16.90
C ARG A 299 -12.24 6.68 16.07
N LEU A 300 -12.29 7.90 16.62
CA LEU A 300 -11.76 9.10 15.98
C LEU A 300 -10.65 9.69 16.85
N PHE A 301 -9.51 9.98 16.22
CA PHE A 301 -8.34 10.62 16.82
C PHE A 301 -8.01 11.89 16.04
N PHE A 302 -7.77 12.98 16.76
CA PHE A 302 -7.43 14.29 16.19
C PHE A 302 -6.83 15.19 17.27
N GLY A 303 -5.98 16.13 16.85
CA GLY A 303 -5.42 17.14 17.75
C GLY A 303 -6.46 18.15 18.21
N THR A 304 -6.37 18.64 19.45
CA THR A 304 -7.18 19.77 19.93
C THR A 304 -6.33 20.75 20.73
N PRO A 305 -6.18 22.01 20.28
CA PRO A 305 -5.37 23.00 20.99
C PRO A 305 -5.77 23.17 22.46
N GLY A 306 -4.76 23.24 23.34
CA GLY A 306 -4.91 23.36 24.79
C GLY A 306 -5.29 22.08 25.53
N THR A 307 -5.25 20.91 24.89
CA THR A 307 -5.54 19.60 25.50
C THR A 307 -4.27 18.72 25.62
N ASP A 308 -4.41 17.46 26.05
CA ASP A 308 -3.31 16.49 26.04
C ASP A 308 -2.93 16.00 24.64
N THR A 309 -3.76 16.30 23.63
CA THR A 309 -3.47 16.12 22.20
C THR A 309 -3.30 17.45 21.48
N ASP A 310 -2.78 18.48 22.15
CA ASP A 310 -2.51 19.78 21.52
C ASP A 310 -1.48 19.63 20.38
N PRO A 311 -1.91 19.78 19.10
CA PRO A 311 -1.05 19.50 17.96
C PRO A 311 0.07 20.53 17.81
N ASP A 312 0.03 21.65 18.54
CA ASP A 312 1.05 22.71 18.50
C ASP A 312 2.14 22.49 19.57
N THR A 313 2.19 21.31 20.20
CA THR A 313 3.15 21.01 21.28
C THR A 313 3.77 19.63 21.12
N ASP A 314 5.05 19.50 21.48
CA ASP A 314 5.78 18.22 21.51
C ASP A 314 4.98 17.13 22.24
N ALA A 315 4.46 17.47 23.43
CA ALA A 315 3.73 16.53 24.27
C ALA A 315 2.43 16.02 23.61
N GLY A 316 1.71 16.89 22.90
CA GLY A 316 0.51 16.48 22.17
C GLY A 316 0.84 15.69 20.91
N GLY A 317 1.89 16.07 20.19
CA GLY A 317 2.41 15.33 19.03
C GLY A 317 2.78 13.89 19.38
N THR A 318 3.57 13.68 20.44
CA THR A 318 3.92 12.32 20.92
C THR A 318 2.69 11.48 21.26
N VAL A 319 1.62 12.08 21.81
CA VAL A 319 0.38 11.35 22.14
C VAL A 319 -0.36 10.93 20.87
N LEU A 320 -0.45 11.82 19.87
CA LEU A 320 -1.12 11.54 18.60
C LEU A 320 -0.40 10.43 17.81
N GLU A 321 0.93 10.48 17.77
CA GLU A 321 1.75 9.43 17.16
C GLU A 321 1.60 8.09 17.88
N ALA A 322 1.61 8.10 19.21
CA ALA A 322 1.41 6.90 20.00
C ALA A 322 0.03 6.26 19.74
N ASP A 323 -1.00 7.06 19.52
CA ASP A 323 -2.34 6.57 19.15
C ASP A 323 -2.32 5.90 17.77
N MET A 324 -1.67 6.48 16.77
CA MET A 324 -1.52 5.87 15.44
C MET A 324 -0.79 4.53 15.51
N ARG A 325 0.34 4.47 16.24
CA ARG A 325 1.10 3.22 16.43
C ARG A 325 0.29 2.15 17.16
N GLU A 326 -0.50 2.53 18.16
CA GLU A 326 -1.41 1.61 18.85
C GLU A 326 -2.52 1.09 17.93
N SER A 327 -3.05 1.92 17.03
CA SER A 327 -4.01 1.47 16.02
C SER A 327 -3.41 0.42 15.09
N LEU A 328 -2.19 0.65 14.57
CA LEU A 328 -1.49 -0.32 13.72
C LEU A 328 -1.22 -1.65 14.42
N ARG A 329 -0.99 -1.61 15.74
CA ARG A 329 -0.77 -2.81 16.55
C ARG A 329 -2.04 -3.63 16.78
N THR A 330 -3.23 -3.01 16.77
CA THR A 330 -4.43 -3.62 17.36
C THR A 330 -5.69 -3.63 16.51
N ARG A 331 -5.74 -2.91 15.39
CA ARG A 331 -6.97 -2.70 14.61
C ARG A 331 -6.98 -3.43 13.29
N ASP A 332 -8.19 -3.66 12.78
CA ASP A 332 -8.40 -4.20 11.43
C ASP A 332 -8.17 -3.13 10.38
N VAL A 333 -8.70 -1.94 10.61
CA VAL A 333 -8.67 -0.84 9.65
C VAL A 333 -8.09 0.40 10.31
N ILE A 334 -7.04 0.94 9.70
CA ILE A 334 -6.36 2.14 10.14
C ILE A 334 -6.52 3.17 9.03
N VAL A 335 -7.23 4.25 9.33
CA VAL A 335 -7.45 5.34 8.38
C VAL A 335 -6.65 6.56 8.83
N TYR A 336 -5.82 7.08 7.94
CA TYR A 336 -5.21 8.39 8.07
C TYR A 336 -5.82 9.34 7.02
N SER A 337 -6.15 10.56 7.44
CA SER A 337 -6.64 11.63 6.56
C SER A 337 -6.03 12.96 6.99
N GLY A 338 -5.15 13.52 6.18
CA GLY A 338 -4.46 14.78 6.50
C GLY A 338 -3.28 15.05 5.60
N HIS A 339 -2.40 15.97 6.02
CA HIS A 339 -1.19 16.24 5.26
C HIS A 339 -0.24 15.04 5.26
N SER A 340 0.31 14.72 4.10
CA SER A 340 1.31 13.67 3.92
C SER A 340 2.27 14.15 2.85
N GLY A 341 3.46 13.56 2.83
CA GLY A 341 4.50 13.89 1.87
C GLY A 341 5.47 12.73 1.67
N PRO A 342 6.17 12.70 0.54
CA PRO A 342 7.24 11.73 0.35
C PRO A 342 8.33 12.04 1.37
N PHE A 343 8.81 11.02 2.10
CA PHE A 343 9.80 11.17 3.17
C PHE A 343 9.30 11.97 4.38
N TYR A 344 7.98 11.93 4.63
CA TYR A 344 7.34 12.58 5.77
C TYR A 344 6.31 11.69 6.47
N GLY A 345 5.69 10.76 5.74
CA GLY A 345 4.67 9.88 6.29
C GLY A 345 3.40 10.63 6.70
N PHE A 346 2.90 10.36 7.92
CA PHE A 346 1.66 10.96 8.43
C PHE A 346 1.93 12.13 9.37
N ALA A 347 1.51 13.34 8.98
CA ALA A 347 1.59 14.54 9.81
C ALA A 347 0.45 14.61 10.83
N LEU A 348 0.59 13.96 11.99
CA LEU A 348 -0.46 13.91 13.01
C LEU A 348 -0.52 15.21 13.82
N ALA A 349 0.58 15.96 13.91
CA ALA A 349 0.71 17.22 14.62
C ALA A 349 1.16 18.38 13.71
N ASN A 350 1.19 19.60 14.27
CA ASN A 350 1.58 20.80 13.53
C ASN A 350 3.10 20.93 13.46
N TRP A 351 3.69 20.43 12.38
CA TRP A 351 5.14 20.50 12.14
C TRP A 351 5.74 21.91 12.06
N ARG A 352 4.91 22.98 12.04
CA ARG A 352 5.42 24.35 12.12
C ARG A 352 5.73 24.80 13.54
N GLU A 353 5.18 24.11 14.53
CA GLU A 353 5.25 24.48 15.95
C GLU A 353 5.95 23.40 16.81
N THR A 354 6.01 22.14 16.35
CA THR A 354 6.61 20.99 17.05
C THR A 354 7.39 20.09 16.08
N ASP A 355 8.46 19.46 16.57
CA ASP A 355 9.21 18.42 15.85
C ASP A 355 8.64 16.99 16.12
N GLU A 356 7.70 16.86 17.07
CA GLU A 356 7.04 15.59 17.42
C GLU A 356 5.66 15.47 16.78
N GLY A 357 5.20 14.24 16.55
CA GLY A 357 3.85 13.94 16.05
C GLY A 357 3.79 13.65 14.55
N ASP A 358 4.92 13.55 13.87
CA ASP A 358 4.99 12.96 12.54
C ASP A 358 5.27 11.46 12.68
N PHE A 359 4.54 10.63 11.93
CA PHE A 359 4.87 9.22 11.81
C PHE A 359 5.53 8.99 10.45
N ASP A 360 6.86 9.05 10.47
CA ASP A 360 7.72 9.05 9.28
C ASP A 360 7.68 7.70 8.53
N ASP A 361 7.75 7.76 7.20
CA ASP A 361 7.70 6.54 6.37
C ASP A 361 8.88 5.60 6.62
N SER A 362 10.05 6.11 7.00
CA SER A 362 11.20 5.30 7.39
C SER A 362 10.97 4.45 8.64
N GLU A 363 9.98 4.81 9.46
CA GLU A 363 9.64 4.11 10.69
C GLU A 363 8.47 3.12 10.52
N MET A 364 7.67 3.26 9.46
CA MET A 364 6.49 2.41 9.21
C MET A 364 6.85 0.94 9.02
N ALA A 365 7.98 0.65 8.36
CA ALA A 365 8.50 -0.71 8.22
C ALA A 365 8.87 -1.34 9.58
N GLY A 366 9.19 -0.52 10.59
CA GLY A 366 9.50 -0.96 11.96
C GLY A 366 8.31 -0.96 12.91
N ALA A 367 7.13 -0.53 12.46
CA ALA A 367 5.95 -0.42 13.30
C ALA A 367 5.50 -1.79 13.83
N GLU A 368 5.05 -1.83 15.09
CA GLU A 368 4.49 -3.06 15.64
C GLU A 368 3.13 -3.34 14.98
N MET A 369 3.02 -4.47 14.29
CA MET A 369 1.80 -4.92 13.62
C MET A 369 1.56 -6.41 13.90
N PRO A 370 0.30 -6.88 13.89
CA PRO A 370 -0.02 -8.29 14.06
C PRO A 370 0.42 -9.14 12.85
N THR A 371 1.08 -10.27 13.11
CA THR A 371 1.68 -11.13 12.07
C THR A 371 0.70 -12.00 11.29
N GLU A 372 -0.46 -12.29 11.87
CA GLU A 372 -1.46 -13.22 11.32
C GLU A 372 -2.88 -12.61 11.41
N ARG A 373 -2.99 -11.28 11.28
CA ARG A 373 -4.27 -10.58 11.22
C ARG A 373 -4.31 -9.76 9.94
N TYR A 374 -5.33 -9.95 9.13
CA TYR A 374 -5.57 -9.12 7.96
C TYR A 374 -5.88 -7.68 8.40
N GLN A 375 -5.21 -6.72 7.76
CA GLN A 375 -5.36 -5.30 8.06
C GLN A 375 -5.53 -4.49 6.77
N ILE A 376 -6.21 -3.36 6.89
CA ILE A 376 -6.32 -2.35 5.84
C ILE A 376 -5.74 -1.05 6.38
N VAL A 377 -4.78 -0.48 5.68
CA VAL A 377 -4.27 0.87 5.94
C VAL A 377 -4.76 1.79 4.82
N PHE A 378 -5.58 2.77 5.15
CA PHE A 378 -6.01 3.80 4.21
C PHE A 378 -5.27 5.10 4.49
N ALA A 379 -4.37 5.49 3.59
CA ALA A 379 -3.61 6.73 3.65
C ALA A 379 -4.22 7.75 2.68
N GLU A 380 -5.10 8.61 3.19
CA GLU A 380 -5.61 9.77 2.46
C GLU A 380 -4.72 10.99 2.74
N GLY A 381 -4.07 11.51 1.70
CA GLY A 381 -3.30 12.74 1.76
C GLY A 381 -2.56 12.99 0.46
N CYS A 382 -1.75 14.04 0.42
CA CYS A 382 -0.80 14.24 -0.66
C CYS A 382 0.29 13.15 -0.61
N ASP A 383 0.72 12.70 -1.78
CA ASP A 383 1.94 11.93 -1.96
C ASP A 383 2.08 10.64 -1.13
N THR A 384 0.97 9.97 -0.84
CA THR A 384 0.96 8.77 0.02
C THR A 384 1.41 7.49 -0.71
N TYR A 385 1.58 7.50 -2.03
CA TYR A 385 2.01 6.32 -2.80
C TYR A 385 3.28 5.66 -2.25
N HIS A 386 4.24 6.45 -1.73
CA HIS A 386 5.46 5.90 -1.14
C HIS A 386 5.20 5.06 0.12
N ILE A 387 4.18 5.43 0.91
CA ILE A 387 3.80 4.77 2.16
C ILE A 387 3.40 3.31 1.93
N GLY A 388 2.87 3.00 0.74
CA GLY A 388 2.60 1.62 0.31
C GLY A 388 3.82 0.71 0.44
N GLU A 389 5.02 1.19 0.14
CA GLU A 389 6.25 0.39 0.26
C GLU A 389 6.69 0.26 1.71
N ALA A 390 6.62 1.36 2.44
CA ALA A 390 7.07 1.40 3.82
C ALA A 390 6.33 0.36 4.68
N PHE A 391 5.01 0.23 4.49
CA PHE A 391 4.22 -0.79 5.17
C PHE A 391 4.44 -2.20 4.63
N ARG A 392 4.62 -2.41 3.32
CA ARG A 392 4.95 -3.74 2.76
C ARG A 392 6.31 -4.25 3.20
N GLY A 393 7.25 -3.35 3.49
CA GLY A 393 8.54 -3.68 4.10
C GLY A 393 8.46 -4.13 5.55
N ASN A 394 7.28 -4.10 6.19
CA ASN A 394 7.14 -4.48 7.58
C ASN A 394 7.32 -6.01 7.77
N PRO A 395 8.26 -6.45 8.65
CA PRO A 395 8.56 -7.86 8.81
C PRO A 395 7.42 -8.67 9.44
N ALA A 396 6.43 -8.02 10.05
CA ALA A 396 5.21 -8.68 10.51
C ALA A 396 4.26 -9.04 9.35
N LYS A 397 4.43 -8.42 8.18
CA LYS A 397 3.64 -8.64 6.96
C LYS A 397 4.54 -9.17 5.84
N PRO A 398 5.08 -10.39 5.99
CA PRO A 398 6.03 -10.93 5.02
C PRO A 398 5.42 -10.97 3.62
N ASP A 399 6.15 -10.43 2.65
CA ASP A 399 5.72 -10.27 1.26
C ASP A 399 4.42 -9.44 1.11
N GLY A 400 4.11 -8.57 2.09
CA GLY A 400 2.89 -7.76 2.11
C GLY A 400 1.60 -8.52 2.46
N ARG A 401 1.68 -9.81 2.80
CA ARG A 401 0.50 -10.62 3.12
C ARG A 401 -0.29 -10.06 4.29
N TYR A 402 -1.60 -10.29 4.28
CA TYR A 402 -2.51 -9.83 5.34
C TYR A 402 -2.52 -8.31 5.51
N LEU A 403 -2.19 -7.56 4.47
CA LEU A 403 -2.17 -6.11 4.51
C LEU A 403 -2.52 -5.53 3.15
N ASP A 404 -3.67 -4.87 3.08
CA ASP A 404 -4.00 -3.98 1.97
C ASP A 404 -3.70 -2.54 2.35
N ILE A 405 -3.09 -1.80 1.42
CA ILE A 405 -2.75 -0.40 1.64
C ILE A 405 -3.37 0.42 0.52
N ILE A 406 -4.23 1.35 0.88
CA ILE A 406 -4.90 2.23 -0.07
C ILE A 406 -4.21 3.59 0.01
N THR A 407 -3.69 4.05 -1.12
CA THR A 407 -2.89 5.29 -1.23
C THR A 407 -3.37 6.15 -2.40
N THR A 408 -2.84 7.35 -2.51
CA THR A 408 -3.03 8.30 -3.60
C THR A 408 -1.75 8.40 -4.44
N THR A 409 -1.88 8.34 -5.76
CA THR A 409 -0.78 8.49 -6.74
C THR A 409 -0.75 9.86 -7.43
N ALA A 410 -1.71 10.71 -7.07
CA ALA A 410 -1.79 12.13 -7.37
C ALA A 410 -2.04 12.91 -6.06
N PRO A 411 -1.69 14.21 -5.99
CA PRO A 411 -2.00 15.02 -4.82
C PRO A 411 -3.50 14.95 -4.49
N SER A 412 -3.80 14.60 -3.24
CA SER A 412 -5.13 14.72 -2.64
C SER A 412 -5.02 15.72 -1.51
N ASP A 413 -5.70 16.86 -1.63
CA ASP A 413 -5.70 17.87 -0.57
C ASP A 413 -6.48 17.45 0.69
N ALA A 414 -7.01 16.23 0.73
CA ALA A 414 -7.84 15.69 1.82
C ALA A 414 -8.91 16.70 2.29
N SER A 415 -9.40 17.57 1.38
CA SER A 415 -10.22 18.74 1.71
C SER A 415 -11.64 18.41 2.17
N SER A 416 -11.98 17.12 2.24
CA SER A 416 -13.26 16.65 2.75
C SER A 416 -13.10 15.27 3.39
N PRO A 417 -13.96 14.89 4.36
CA PRO A 417 -13.97 13.53 4.91
C PRO A 417 -14.62 12.51 3.95
N GLY A 418 -14.90 12.86 2.70
CA GLY A 418 -15.66 12.01 1.77
C GLY A 418 -15.00 10.66 1.52
N ALA A 419 -13.68 10.65 1.31
CA ALA A 419 -12.93 9.42 1.08
C ALA A 419 -12.95 8.50 2.33
N VAL A 420 -12.80 9.08 3.52
CA VAL A 420 -12.96 8.38 4.80
C VAL A 420 -14.37 7.81 4.99
N GLN A 421 -15.39 8.56 4.58
CA GLN A 421 -16.77 8.08 4.63
C GLN A 421 -16.99 6.91 3.67
N ASP A 422 -16.41 6.96 2.47
CA ASP A 422 -16.56 5.92 1.47
C ASP A 422 -15.89 4.61 1.88
N ILE A 423 -14.68 4.63 2.44
CA ILE A 423 -14.07 3.38 2.94
C ILE A 423 -14.91 2.75 4.05
N ILE A 424 -15.38 3.54 5.04
CA ILE A 424 -16.22 3.02 6.13
C ILE A 424 -17.54 2.50 5.56
N LYS A 425 -18.13 3.23 4.61
CA LYS A 425 -19.36 2.82 3.95
C LYS A 425 -19.17 1.50 3.22
N ARG A 426 -18.13 1.35 2.39
CA ARG A 426 -17.90 0.13 1.60
C ARG A 426 -17.63 -1.10 2.46
N LEU A 427 -16.96 -0.93 3.60
CA LEU A 427 -16.72 -2.00 4.57
C LEU A 427 -17.95 -2.35 5.43
N THR A 428 -19.00 -1.53 5.40
CA THR A 428 -20.18 -1.69 6.27
C THR A 428 -21.50 -1.60 5.51
N GLU A 429 -21.45 -1.65 4.18
CA GLU A 429 -22.61 -1.46 3.32
C GLU A 429 -23.60 -2.61 3.54
N THR A 430 -24.88 -2.27 3.60
CA THR A 430 -25.95 -3.24 3.80
C THR A 430 -27.04 -3.08 2.77
N ASP A 431 -27.65 -4.19 2.37
CA ASP A 431 -28.85 -4.19 1.55
C ASP A 431 -30.09 -3.62 2.29
N GLY A 432 -31.23 -3.58 1.60
CA GLY A 432 -32.49 -3.11 2.18
C GLY A 432 -33.04 -3.93 3.35
N ASP A 433 -32.51 -5.15 3.56
CA ASP A 433 -32.85 -6.02 4.68
C ASP A 433 -31.84 -5.88 5.85
N GLY A 434 -30.80 -5.06 5.69
CA GLY A 434 -29.75 -4.84 6.69
C GLY A 434 -28.64 -5.90 6.68
N ARG A 435 -28.56 -6.73 5.62
CA ARG A 435 -27.49 -7.71 5.44
C ARG A 435 -26.30 -7.07 4.76
N HIS A 436 -25.10 -7.41 5.20
CA HIS A 436 -23.86 -6.92 4.61
C HIS A 436 -23.77 -7.26 3.12
N GLU A 437 -23.39 -6.29 2.31
CA GLU A 437 -23.24 -6.40 0.86
C GLU A 437 -21.78 -6.10 0.47
N PRO A 438 -20.91 -7.13 0.38
CA PRO A 438 -19.50 -6.94 0.00
C PRO A 438 -19.38 -6.35 -1.41
N THR A 439 -18.56 -5.31 -1.54
CA THR A 439 -18.19 -4.74 -2.84
C THR A 439 -16.77 -5.12 -3.21
N THR A 440 -16.45 -5.12 -4.51
CA THR A 440 -15.06 -5.29 -4.94
C THR A 440 -14.24 -4.06 -4.62
N MET A 441 -12.93 -4.26 -4.57
CA MET A 441 -11.95 -3.20 -4.37
C MET A 441 -11.96 -2.18 -5.50
N MET A 442 -12.12 -2.60 -6.75
CA MET A 442 -12.30 -1.68 -7.88
C MET A 442 -13.56 -0.82 -7.72
N SER A 443 -14.64 -1.33 -7.12
CA SER A 443 -15.81 -0.49 -6.83
C SER A 443 -15.50 0.60 -5.80
N LEU A 444 -14.65 0.32 -4.81
CA LEU A 444 -14.19 1.33 -3.87
C LEU A 444 -13.30 2.36 -4.58
N VAL A 445 -12.29 1.92 -5.35
CA VAL A 445 -11.38 2.84 -6.05
C VAL A 445 -12.15 3.78 -6.98
N ASN A 446 -13.12 3.27 -7.73
CA ASN A 446 -13.96 4.11 -8.61
C ASN A 446 -14.78 5.16 -7.82
N ASP A 447 -15.26 4.82 -6.62
CA ASP A 447 -15.95 5.79 -5.76
C ASP A 447 -14.98 6.85 -5.26
N LEU A 448 -13.80 6.43 -4.76
CA LEU A 448 -12.76 7.32 -4.25
C LEU A 448 -12.29 8.31 -5.32
N ASP A 449 -12.04 7.84 -6.55
CA ASP A 449 -11.68 8.66 -7.71
C ASP A 449 -12.79 9.65 -8.12
N SER A 450 -14.04 9.40 -7.71
CA SER A 450 -15.20 10.25 -8.04
C SER A 450 -15.45 11.38 -7.04
N ASN A 451 -14.81 11.36 -5.86
CA ASN A 451 -15.08 12.27 -4.75
C ASN A 451 -14.74 13.73 -5.03
N ILE A 452 -13.65 13.99 -5.77
CA ILE A 452 -13.14 15.34 -5.99
C ILE A 452 -13.20 15.66 -7.49
N ARG A 453 -13.89 16.76 -7.83
CA ARG A 453 -14.08 17.17 -9.24
C ARG A 453 -13.00 18.11 -9.77
N TRP A 454 -12.25 18.76 -8.89
CA TRP A 454 -11.34 19.86 -9.24
C TRP A 454 -9.86 19.48 -9.12
N GLN A 455 -9.54 18.58 -8.18
CA GLN A 455 -8.34 17.74 -8.20
C GLN A 455 -8.81 16.33 -8.58
N ARG A 456 -8.01 15.60 -9.35
CA ARG A 456 -8.29 14.20 -9.68
C ARG A 456 -7.36 13.33 -8.84
N PRO A 457 -7.66 13.11 -7.55
CA PRO A 457 -6.91 12.11 -6.81
C PRO A 457 -7.09 10.79 -7.54
N MET A 458 -5.99 10.08 -7.71
CA MET A 458 -5.98 8.74 -8.28
C MET A 458 -5.66 7.80 -7.14
N TYR A 459 -6.64 7.03 -6.70
CA TYR A 459 -6.44 6.06 -5.65
C TYR A 459 -5.92 4.75 -6.22
N GLY A 460 -5.11 4.06 -5.44
CA GLY A 460 -4.64 2.72 -5.76
C GLY A 460 -4.46 1.87 -4.51
N ILE A 461 -4.62 0.56 -4.69
CA ILE A 461 -4.52 -0.43 -3.63
C ILE A 461 -3.29 -1.28 -3.87
N HIS A 462 -2.46 -1.42 -2.84
CA HIS A 462 -1.30 -2.30 -2.79
C HIS A 462 -1.64 -3.55 -1.99
N GLY A 463 -1.08 -4.69 -2.38
CA GLY A 463 -1.21 -5.96 -1.64
C GLY A 463 -2.41 -6.80 -2.06
N ILE A 464 -3.12 -6.43 -3.13
CA ILE A 464 -4.42 -7.01 -3.47
C ILE A 464 -4.38 -8.45 -3.98
N ASP A 465 -3.25 -8.95 -4.47
CA ASP A 465 -3.22 -10.17 -5.26
C ASP A 465 -3.38 -11.47 -4.46
N ASP A 466 -3.28 -11.42 -3.13
CA ASP A 466 -3.63 -12.55 -2.25
C ASP A 466 -5.10 -12.53 -1.80
N ASN A 467 -5.87 -11.52 -2.20
CA ASN A 467 -7.26 -11.37 -1.80
C ASN A 467 -8.24 -12.28 -2.58
N PRO A 468 -9.43 -12.57 -1.99
CA PRO A 468 -10.44 -13.38 -2.65
C PRO A 468 -10.90 -12.81 -3.99
N GLN A 469 -10.82 -13.63 -5.05
CA GLN A 469 -11.34 -13.34 -6.39
C GLN A 469 -12.72 -13.99 -6.65
N VAL A 470 -13.31 -14.52 -5.59
CA VAL A 470 -14.68 -15.02 -5.52
C VAL A 470 -15.39 -14.28 -4.41
N HIS A 471 -16.68 -13.98 -4.61
CA HIS A 471 -17.46 -13.25 -3.65
C HIS A 471 -17.40 -13.90 -2.24
N PRO A 472 -17.13 -13.13 -1.16
CA PRO A 472 -16.84 -13.66 0.19
C PRO A 472 -17.92 -14.56 0.78
N TYR A 473 -19.18 -14.34 0.40
CA TYR A 473 -20.33 -15.12 0.87
C TYR A 473 -20.80 -16.21 -0.09
N ALA A 474 -20.04 -16.46 -1.17
CA ALA A 474 -20.43 -17.44 -2.16
C ALA A 474 -20.43 -18.87 -1.62
N GLN A 475 -21.48 -19.61 -1.97
CA GLN A 475 -21.60 -21.06 -1.74
C GLN A 475 -21.10 -21.80 -2.98
N THR A 476 -19.79 -22.07 -3.01
CA THR A 476 -19.11 -22.69 -4.17
C THR A 476 -19.59 -24.11 -4.46
N GLU A 477 -20.06 -24.83 -3.45
CA GLU A 477 -20.63 -26.16 -3.54
C GLU A 477 -21.96 -26.19 -4.33
N LEU A 478 -22.65 -25.05 -4.47
CA LEU A 478 -23.88 -24.95 -5.24
C LEU A 478 -23.63 -24.68 -6.73
N MET A 479 -22.39 -24.40 -7.12
CA MET A 479 -22.03 -24.15 -8.51
C MET A 479 -22.49 -25.29 -9.42
N CYS A 480 -23.06 -24.93 -10.58
CA CYS A 480 -23.67 -25.86 -11.53
C CYS A 480 -24.92 -26.64 -11.06
N THR A 481 -25.53 -26.27 -9.94
CA THR A 481 -26.85 -26.78 -9.55
C THR A 481 -27.95 -26.09 -10.35
N GLU A 482 -29.00 -26.83 -10.75
CA GLU A 482 -30.17 -26.24 -11.40
C GLU A 482 -30.90 -25.25 -10.48
N CYS A 483 -31.37 -24.14 -11.03
CA CYS A 483 -32.00 -23.06 -10.26
C CYS A 483 -33.16 -22.40 -10.99
N GLN A 484 -34.03 -21.70 -10.26
CA GLN A 484 -35.07 -20.82 -10.80
C GLN A 484 -34.83 -19.35 -10.44
N SER A 485 -34.11 -19.11 -9.36
CA SER A 485 -33.79 -17.79 -8.80
C SER A 485 -32.47 -17.82 -8.04
N ASP A 486 -31.90 -16.65 -7.75
CA ASP A 486 -30.65 -16.53 -6.98
C ASP A 486 -30.78 -17.11 -5.57
N ALA A 487 -31.98 -17.11 -5.00
CA ALA A 487 -32.27 -17.72 -3.72
C ALA A 487 -32.05 -19.24 -3.71
N ASP A 488 -32.23 -19.93 -4.85
CA ASP A 488 -31.95 -21.36 -4.97
C ASP A 488 -30.43 -21.65 -4.95
N CYS A 489 -29.62 -20.61 -5.20
CA CYS A 489 -28.16 -20.68 -5.28
C CYS A 489 -27.47 -20.22 -3.98
N GLY A 490 -28.21 -20.04 -2.88
CA GLY A 490 -27.66 -19.56 -1.62
C GLY A 490 -27.76 -18.06 -1.39
N GLY A 491 -28.27 -17.30 -2.36
CA GLY A 491 -28.51 -15.86 -2.23
C GLY A 491 -27.26 -15.01 -2.52
N VAL A 492 -26.79 -14.27 -1.52
CA VAL A 492 -25.72 -13.27 -1.68
C VAL A 492 -24.42 -13.95 -2.15
N GLY A 493 -23.80 -13.44 -3.21
CA GLY A 493 -22.57 -14.00 -3.80
C GLY A 493 -22.77 -15.09 -4.86
N ASN A 494 -24.00 -15.56 -5.07
CA ASN A 494 -24.33 -16.49 -6.14
C ASN A 494 -25.42 -15.90 -7.05
N ARG A 495 -25.45 -16.35 -8.32
CA ARG A 495 -26.48 -15.95 -9.29
C ARG A 495 -27.04 -17.16 -10.03
N CYS A 496 -28.34 -17.13 -10.29
CA CYS A 496 -29.03 -18.09 -11.14
C CYS A 496 -29.08 -17.59 -12.58
N TYR A 497 -28.10 -17.99 -13.38
CA TYR A 497 -27.95 -17.53 -14.76
C TYR A 497 -28.51 -18.55 -15.76
N GLY A 498 -28.98 -18.04 -16.90
CA GLY A 498 -29.49 -18.87 -17.98
C GLY A 498 -28.42 -19.24 -18.98
N THR A 499 -28.48 -20.48 -19.46
CA THR A 499 -27.70 -21.01 -20.58
C THR A 499 -28.66 -21.48 -21.67
N GLY A 500 -28.14 -21.83 -22.85
CA GLY A 500 -28.96 -22.42 -23.92
C GLY A 500 -29.61 -23.76 -23.56
N THR A 501 -29.18 -24.41 -22.47
CA THR A 501 -29.62 -25.76 -22.06
C THR A 501 -30.39 -25.80 -20.74
N GLY A 502 -30.38 -24.71 -19.95
CA GLY A 502 -31.00 -24.67 -18.63
C GLY A 502 -30.59 -23.44 -17.84
N ARG A 503 -30.98 -23.36 -16.56
CA ARG A 503 -30.52 -22.32 -15.63
C ARG A 503 -29.73 -22.96 -14.51
N PHE A 504 -28.59 -22.39 -14.19
CA PHE A 504 -27.65 -22.96 -13.24
C PHE A 504 -27.11 -21.89 -12.29
N CYS A 505 -26.70 -22.33 -11.12
CA CYS A 505 -26.03 -21.49 -10.15
C CYS A 505 -24.58 -21.23 -10.58
N GLY A 506 -24.22 -19.96 -10.61
CA GLY A 506 -22.86 -19.45 -10.74
C GLY A 506 -22.46 -18.72 -9.47
N VAL A 507 -21.17 -18.67 -9.22
CA VAL A 507 -20.56 -17.94 -8.10
C VAL A 507 -20.00 -16.63 -8.64
N ALA A 508 -20.26 -15.50 -7.98
CA ALA A 508 -19.71 -14.23 -8.41
C ALA A 508 -18.17 -14.22 -8.31
N CYS A 509 -17.51 -13.67 -9.31
CA CYS A 509 -16.06 -13.68 -9.47
C CYS A 509 -15.56 -12.39 -10.11
N THR A 510 -14.27 -12.10 -9.95
CA THR A 510 -13.57 -11.02 -10.65
C THR A 510 -12.61 -11.54 -11.72
N THR A 511 -12.16 -12.81 -11.61
CA THR A 511 -11.18 -13.39 -12.54
C THR A 511 -11.42 -14.88 -12.80
N ASP A 512 -10.84 -15.38 -13.89
CA ASP A 512 -10.80 -16.81 -14.21
C ASP A 512 -10.06 -17.62 -13.13
N ALA A 513 -9.00 -17.07 -12.53
CA ALA A 513 -8.20 -17.76 -11.52
C ALA A 513 -9.02 -18.05 -10.26
N GLY A 514 -9.86 -17.10 -9.82
CA GLY A 514 -10.76 -17.28 -8.68
C GLY A 514 -11.76 -18.42 -8.86
N CYS A 515 -12.14 -18.75 -10.10
CA CYS A 515 -13.11 -19.80 -10.39
C CYS A 515 -12.56 -21.23 -10.29
N GLY A 516 -11.23 -21.40 -10.29
CA GLY A 516 -10.58 -22.70 -10.25
C GLY A 516 -10.66 -23.49 -11.57
N ASP A 517 -10.00 -24.66 -11.56
CA ASP A 517 -9.82 -25.48 -12.76
C ASP A 517 -11.14 -25.89 -13.43
N GLY A 518 -11.22 -25.69 -14.74
CA GLY A 518 -12.38 -26.07 -15.55
C GLY A 518 -13.48 -25.01 -15.63
N TYR A 519 -13.35 -23.91 -14.89
CA TYR A 519 -14.26 -22.78 -14.90
C TYR A 519 -13.55 -21.51 -15.43
N ARG A 520 -14.36 -20.51 -15.77
CA ARG A 520 -13.93 -19.16 -16.15
C ARG A 520 -14.92 -18.14 -15.61
N CYS A 521 -14.46 -16.94 -15.34
CA CYS A 521 -15.31 -15.83 -14.96
C CYS A 521 -15.93 -15.22 -16.22
N ALA A 522 -17.26 -15.20 -16.28
CA ALA A 522 -17.98 -14.75 -17.46
C ALA A 522 -19.09 -13.75 -17.10
N ASP A 523 -19.19 -12.71 -17.92
CA ASP A 523 -20.27 -11.73 -17.84
C ASP A 523 -21.64 -12.39 -17.94
N ILE A 524 -22.54 -11.99 -17.06
CA ILE A 524 -23.96 -12.28 -17.17
C ILE A 524 -24.74 -11.00 -17.40
N ALA A 525 -25.69 -11.09 -18.34
CA ALA A 525 -26.49 -9.96 -18.76
C ALA A 525 -27.99 -10.21 -18.52
N SER A 526 -28.71 -9.12 -18.25
CA SER A 526 -30.16 -9.16 -18.15
C SER A 526 -30.75 -9.49 -19.51
N ALA A 527 -31.55 -10.55 -19.59
CA ALA A 527 -32.20 -10.97 -20.84
C ALA A 527 -33.19 -9.91 -21.39
N SER A 528 -33.65 -8.98 -20.55
CA SER A 528 -34.62 -7.95 -20.95
C SER A 528 -33.94 -6.65 -21.42
N SER A 529 -32.79 -6.29 -20.85
CA SER A 529 -32.09 -5.03 -21.17
C SER A 529 -30.79 -5.22 -21.94
N ASN A 530 -30.27 -6.45 -22.06
CA ASN A 530 -28.94 -6.77 -22.58
C ASN A 530 -27.81 -6.02 -21.85
N THR A 531 -28.03 -5.65 -20.59
CA THR A 531 -27.03 -4.98 -19.76
C THR A 531 -26.29 -6.02 -18.93
N ILE A 532 -24.96 -6.04 -19.00
CA ILE A 532 -24.12 -6.80 -18.08
C ILE A 532 -24.32 -6.23 -16.69
N TYR A 533 -24.60 -7.09 -15.71
CA TYR A 533 -24.85 -6.67 -14.34
C TYR A 533 -24.01 -7.41 -13.30
N ASP A 534 -23.33 -8.50 -13.71
CA ASP A 534 -22.45 -9.27 -12.83
C ASP A 534 -21.51 -10.16 -13.67
N GLN A 535 -20.54 -10.78 -13.00
CA GLN A 535 -19.68 -11.83 -13.55
C GLN A 535 -19.72 -13.06 -12.67
N VAL A 536 -19.84 -14.25 -13.26
CA VAL A 536 -19.90 -15.50 -12.50
C VAL A 536 -19.02 -16.60 -13.09
N CYS A 537 -18.60 -17.53 -12.22
CA CYS A 537 -17.89 -18.73 -12.60
C CYS A 537 -18.80 -19.64 -13.43
N THR A 538 -18.35 -19.95 -14.64
CA THR A 538 -19.05 -20.80 -15.60
C THR A 538 -18.13 -21.89 -16.14
N PRO A 539 -18.62 -23.11 -16.43
CA PRO A 539 -17.79 -24.15 -17.02
C PRO A 539 -17.21 -23.74 -18.37
N THR A 540 -15.90 -23.94 -18.55
CA THR A 540 -15.21 -23.70 -19.83
C THR A 540 -15.74 -24.54 -20.99
N GLY A 541 -16.29 -25.72 -20.69
CA GLY A 541 -16.94 -26.63 -21.64
C GLY A 541 -18.35 -26.22 -22.07
N GLY A 542 -18.93 -25.15 -21.51
CA GLY A 542 -20.25 -24.64 -21.87
C GLY A 542 -21.44 -25.44 -21.33
N GLY A 543 -21.21 -26.38 -20.42
CA GLY A 543 -22.26 -27.16 -19.75
C GLY A 543 -21.94 -27.45 -18.30
N CYS A 544 -22.96 -27.27 -17.46
CA CYS A 544 -23.17 -28.02 -16.23
C CYS A 544 -23.90 -29.34 -16.62
#